data_AF-A0A4Q5YAP1-F1
#
_entry.id   AF-A0A4Q5YAP1-F1
#
_cell.length_a   1.000
_cell.length_b   1.000
_cell.length_c   1.000
_cell.angle_alpha   90.00
_cell.angle_beta   90.00
_cell.angle_gamma   90.00
#
_symmetry.space_group_name_H-M   'P 1'
#
loop_
_entity.id
_entity.type
_entity.pdbx_description
1 polymer ?
#
loop_
_entity_poly.entity_id
_entity_poly.type
_entity_poly.pdbx_seq_one_letter_code
_entity_poly.pdbx_strand_id
1 'polypeptide(L)'
;GKKLWEKAHGISTSEVEGYSEQKSLSHENTFDADYADMNVLQNELVRLTERNAHDLRQEERLTGCVTVKVRYADFTTVSKQEVISYTALDNVLLAKVKDLFSKLYKKGEKVRLLGVKFSHLVPMTLQMNLFDKEAERLQLFKAIDHIKVQFGTDMIKKASVTRPIKNKNNLFGK
;
A
#
# COMPACT_ATOMS: atom_id res chain seq x y z
N GLY A 1 5.44 -30.77 18.26
CA GLY A 1 5.61 -31.47 19.54
C GLY A 1 6.55 -30.74 20.47
N LYS A 2 7.87 -30.84 20.25
CA LYS A 2 8.92 -30.35 21.15
C LYS A 2 8.77 -28.90 21.64
N LYS A 3 8.61 -27.92 20.73
CA LYS A 3 8.41 -26.50 21.10
C LYS A 3 7.17 -26.23 21.97
N LEU A 4 6.10 -27.01 21.80
CA LEU A 4 4.89 -26.84 22.61
C LEU A 4 5.11 -27.41 24.01
N TRP A 5 5.78 -28.55 24.11
CA TRP A 5 6.18 -29.16 25.38
C TRP A 5 7.14 -28.25 26.16
N GLU A 6 8.17 -27.70 25.51
CA GLU A 6 9.12 -26.75 26.11
C GLU A 6 8.40 -25.52 26.67
N LYS A 7 7.51 -24.90 25.88
CA LYS A 7 6.70 -23.75 26.33
C LYS A 7 5.77 -24.12 27.51
N ALA A 8 5.15 -25.29 27.48
CA ALA A 8 4.28 -25.75 28.57
C ALA A 8 5.05 -26.01 29.88
N HIS A 9 6.35 -26.29 29.79
CA HIS A 9 7.26 -26.49 30.93
C HIS A 9 8.08 -25.24 31.25
N GLY A 10 7.73 -24.08 30.70
CA GLY A 10 8.45 -22.82 30.97
C GLY A 10 9.87 -22.75 30.40
N ILE A 11 10.24 -23.67 29.51
CA ILE A 11 11.55 -23.71 28.88
C ILE A 11 11.50 -22.81 27.64
N SER A 12 12.13 -21.64 27.75
CA SER A 12 12.35 -20.72 26.63
C SER A 12 13.82 -20.33 26.55
N THR A 13 14.48 -20.71 25.46
CA THR A 13 15.88 -20.35 25.15
C THR A 13 15.98 -19.17 24.19
N SER A 14 14.87 -18.44 23.98
CA SER A 14 14.85 -17.30 23.04
C SER A 14 15.61 -16.13 23.65
N GLU A 15 16.66 -15.70 22.96
CA GLU A 15 17.43 -14.52 23.33
C GLU A 15 16.65 -13.24 22.98
N VAL A 16 16.85 -12.18 23.75
CA VAL A 16 16.19 -10.89 23.48
C VAL A 16 16.97 -10.19 22.38
N GLU A 17 16.44 -10.23 21.15
CA GLU A 17 17.00 -9.47 20.02
C GLU A 17 16.61 -8.00 20.12
N GLY A 18 17.58 -7.11 20.36
CA GLY A 18 17.34 -5.67 20.50
C GLY A 18 17.05 -4.93 19.19
N TYR A 19 17.33 -5.56 18.04
CA TYR A 19 17.07 -4.99 16.71
C TYR A 19 16.62 -6.07 15.73
N SER A 20 15.54 -5.80 15.00
CA SER A 20 15.07 -6.65 13.92
C SER A 20 14.87 -5.81 12.66
N GLU A 21 15.45 -6.26 11.55
CA GLU A 21 15.24 -5.58 10.28
C GLU A 21 13.79 -5.75 9.79
N GLN A 22 13.19 -4.64 9.37
CA GLN A 22 11.84 -4.64 8.81
C GLN A 22 11.78 -5.38 7.47
N LYS A 23 11.10 -6.53 7.47
CA LYS A 23 11.01 -7.43 6.30
C LYS A 23 9.93 -7.01 5.29
N SER A 24 8.98 -6.18 5.72
CA SER A 24 7.88 -5.72 4.88
C SER A 24 7.16 -4.50 5.46
N LEU A 25 6.52 -3.74 4.57
CA LEU A 25 5.61 -2.64 4.85
C LEU A 25 4.22 -3.02 4.34
N SER A 26 3.17 -2.84 5.14
CA SER A 26 1.81 -3.17 4.70
C SER A 26 0.77 -2.29 5.35
N HIS A 27 -0.25 -1.95 4.57
CA HIS A 27 -1.46 -1.29 5.03
C HIS A 27 -2.67 -2.05 4.54
N GLU A 28 -3.64 -2.20 5.42
CA GLU A 28 -4.93 -2.82 5.13
C GLU A 28 -6.07 -2.03 5.76
N ASN A 29 -7.23 -2.13 5.14
CA ASN A 29 -8.45 -1.52 5.61
C ASN A 29 -9.56 -2.56 5.68
N THR A 30 -10.15 -2.71 6.86
CA THR A 30 -11.40 -3.44 7.05
C THR A 30 -12.54 -2.46 6.90
N PHE A 31 -13.44 -2.70 5.96
CA PHE A 31 -14.55 -1.78 5.70
C PHE A 31 -15.64 -1.91 6.77
N ASP A 32 -16.34 -0.80 7.02
CA ASP A 32 -17.51 -0.78 7.91
C ASP A 32 -18.71 -1.56 7.34
N ALA A 33 -18.80 -1.65 6.01
CA ALA A 33 -19.75 -2.45 5.27
C ALA A 33 -19.05 -3.16 4.11
N ASP A 34 -19.52 -4.35 3.72
CA ASP A 34 -18.90 -5.08 2.61
C ASP A 34 -19.27 -4.45 1.26
N TYR A 35 -18.27 -4.17 0.42
CA TYR A 35 -18.44 -3.47 -0.86
C TYR A 35 -18.16 -4.38 -2.06
N ALA A 36 -18.98 -4.24 -3.11
CA ALA A 36 -18.73 -4.83 -4.43
C ALA A 36 -18.55 -3.77 -5.54
N ASP A 37 -18.73 -2.48 -5.22
CA ASP A 37 -18.54 -1.37 -6.16
C ASP A 37 -17.06 -1.22 -6.50
N MET A 38 -16.74 -1.44 -7.77
CA MET A 38 -15.37 -1.37 -8.29
C MET A 38 -14.74 0.01 -8.05
N ASN A 39 -15.50 1.10 -8.10
CA ASN A 39 -14.94 2.43 -7.87
C ASN A 39 -14.45 2.60 -6.43
N VAL A 40 -15.22 2.09 -5.47
CA VAL A 40 -14.84 2.12 -4.04
C VAL A 40 -13.59 1.29 -3.81
N LEU A 41 -13.55 0.06 -4.35
CA LEU A 41 -12.42 -0.84 -4.19
C LEU A 41 -11.14 -0.29 -4.87
N GLN A 42 -11.26 0.28 -6.07
CA GLN A 42 -10.14 0.89 -6.79
C GLN A 42 -9.58 2.12 -6.06
N ASN A 43 -10.45 2.99 -5.56
CA ASN A 43 -10.02 4.15 -4.78
C ASN A 43 -9.30 3.73 -3.50
N GLU A 44 -9.78 2.68 -2.84
CA GLU A 44 -9.11 2.14 -1.65
C GLU A 44 -7.73 1.57 -1.99
N LEU A 45 -7.59 0.83 -3.10
CA LEU A 45 -6.27 0.34 -3.54
C LEU A 45 -5.30 1.49 -3.83
N VAL A 46 -5.76 2.57 -4.46
CA VAL A 46 -4.94 3.78 -4.68
C VAL A 46 -4.47 4.33 -3.34
N ARG A 47 -5.39 4.53 -2.39
CA ARG A 47 -5.08 5.05 -1.06
C ARG A 47 -4.05 4.20 -0.32
N LEU A 48 -4.25 2.88 -0.28
CA LEU A 48 -3.34 1.94 0.40
C LEU A 48 -1.97 1.90 -0.28
N THR A 49 -1.92 1.96 -1.60
CA THR A 49 -0.66 1.94 -2.35
C THR A 49 0.14 3.23 -2.12
N GLU A 50 -0.50 4.40 -2.23
CA GLU A 50 0.14 5.70 -2.02
C GLU A 50 0.67 5.82 -0.59
N ARG A 51 -0.07 5.33 0.40
CA ARG A 51 0.39 5.32 1.80
C ARG A 51 1.62 4.45 1.98
N ASN A 52 1.59 3.19 1.54
CA ASN A 52 2.76 2.32 1.64
C ASN A 52 3.97 2.88 0.86
N ALA A 53 3.75 3.51 -0.29
CA ALA A 53 4.82 4.06 -1.10
C ALA A 53 5.43 5.32 -0.46
N HIS A 54 4.60 6.14 0.20
CA HIS A 54 5.07 7.25 1.02
C HIS A 54 5.96 6.74 2.17
N ASP A 55 5.49 5.75 2.93
CA ASP A 55 6.26 5.19 4.06
C ASP A 55 7.59 4.59 3.60
N LEU A 56 7.56 3.88 2.46
CA LEU A 56 8.76 3.32 1.84
C LEU A 56 9.78 4.39 1.45
N ARG A 57 9.34 5.57 0.99
CA ARG A 57 10.22 6.71 0.70
C ARG A 57 10.71 7.42 1.96
N GLN A 58 9.89 7.52 3.00
CA GLN A 58 10.30 8.07 4.31
C GLN A 58 11.40 7.22 4.95
N GLU A 59 11.31 5.89 4.81
CA GLU A 59 12.34 4.96 5.28
C GLU A 59 13.54 4.82 4.32
N GLU A 60 13.57 5.56 3.21
CA GLU A 60 14.60 5.48 2.15
C GLU A 60 14.81 4.06 1.62
N ARG A 61 13.73 3.31 1.43
CA ARG A 61 13.73 1.94 0.92
C ARG A 61 13.11 1.85 -0.47
N LEU A 62 13.37 0.72 -1.11
CA LEU A 62 12.77 0.26 -2.36
C LEU A 62 12.09 -1.09 -2.10
N THR A 63 11.03 -1.41 -2.83
CA THR A 63 10.37 -2.73 -2.76
C THR A 63 10.61 -3.55 -4.01
N GLY A 64 10.87 -4.85 -3.85
CA GLY A 64 11.01 -5.82 -4.94
C GLY A 64 9.83 -6.78 -5.09
N CYS A 65 8.81 -6.67 -4.23
CA CYS A 65 7.65 -7.55 -4.29
C CYS A 65 6.39 -6.82 -3.81
N VAL A 66 5.30 -6.99 -4.55
CA VAL A 66 3.99 -6.41 -4.25
C VAL A 66 3.00 -7.53 -4.00
N THR A 67 2.24 -7.44 -2.92
CA THR A 67 1.18 -8.39 -2.56
C THR A 67 -0.13 -7.64 -2.36
N VAL A 68 -1.20 -8.15 -2.97
CA VAL A 68 -2.58 -7.70 -2.74
C VAL A 68 -3.33 -8.78 -1.99
N LYS A 69 -4.07 -8.37 -0.95
CA LYS A 69 -4.90 -9.23 -0.11
C LYS A 69 -6.36 -8.78 -0.20
N VAL A 70 -7.27 -9.74 -0.37
CA VAL A 70 -8.72 -9.52 -0.38
C VAL A 70 -9.33 -10.50 0.61
N ARG A 71 -10.15 -10.00 1.54
CA ARG A 71 -11.05 -10.84 2.34
C ARG A 71 -12.48 -10.58 1.91
N TYR A 72 -13.22 -11.64 1.63
CA TYR A 72 -14.62 -11.56 1.24
C TYR A 72 -15.54 -11.57 2.48
N ALA A 73 -16.83 -11.33 2.28
CA ALA A 73 -17.84 -11.28 3.34
C ALA A 73 -17.99 -12.61 4.11
N ASP A 74 -17.68 -13.73 3.45
CA ASP A 74 -17.63 -15.09 4.03
C ASP A 74 -16.34 -15.35 4.86
N PHE A 75 -15.52 -14.32 5.08
CA PHE A 75 -14.20 -14.37 5.72
C PHE A 75 -13.13 -15.16 4.98
N THR A 76 -13.43 -15.66 3.77
CA THR A 76 -12.42 -16.25 2.88
C THR A 76 -11.39 -15.20 2.51
N THR A 77 -10.12 -15.49 2.78
CA THR A 77 -9.00 -14.59 2.47
C THR A 77 -8.20 -15.16 1.31
N VAL A 78 -8.01 -14.34 0.29
CA VAL A 78 -7.16 -14.65 -0.87
C VAL A 78 -6.10 -13.57 -1.01
N SER A 79 -4.91 -13.95 -1.48
CA SER A 79 -3.84 -13.00 -1.76
C SER A 79 -3.06 -13.42 -2.99
N LYS A 80 -2.52 -12.44 -3.71
CA LYS A 80 -1.64 -12.65 -4.86
C LYS A 80 -0.45 -11.73 -4.75
N GLN A 81 0.72 -12.25 -5.11
CA GLN A 81 1.97 -11.49 -5.09
C GLN A 81 2.69 -11.59 -6.42
N GLU A 82 3.47 -10.56 -6.74
CA GLU A 82 4.34 -10.51 -7.91
C GLU A 82 5.67 -9.86 -7.53
N VAL A 83 6.77 -10.50 -7.95
CA VAL A 83 8.11 -9.95 -7.85
C VAL A 83 8.32 -8.95 -8.99
N ILE A 84 8.83 -7.77 -8.65
CA ILE A 84 9.02 -6.66 -9.58
C ILE A 84 10.45 -6.12 -9.44
N SER A 85 10.89 -5.35 -10.43
CA SER A 85 12.12 -4.57 -10.30
C SER A 85 12.00 -3.60 -9.13
N TYR A 86 13.08 -3.44 -8.36
CA TYR A 86 13.10 -2.56 -7.20
C TYR A 86 12.68 -1.14 -7.56
N THR A 87 11.67 -0.64 -6.84
CA THR A 87 11.12 0.69 -7.07
C THR A 87 10.46 1.27 -5.82
N ALA A 88 10.32 2.59 -5.81
CA ALA A 88 9.51 3.37 -4.86
C ALA A 88 8.49 4.27 -5.59
N LEU A 89 8.29 4.06 -6.90
CA LEU A 89 7.48 4.93 -7.74
C LEU A 89 6.00 4.56 -7.69
N ASP A 90 5.16 5.51 -7.27
CA ASP A 90 3.72 5.33 -7.09
C ASP A 90 3.04 4.77 -8.34
N ASN A 91 3.34 5.31 -9.52
CA ASN A 91 2.67 4.92 -10.76
C ASN A 91 2.98 3.46 -11.14
N VAL A 92 4.22 2.99 -10.91
CA VAL A 92 4.65 1.62 -11.19
C VAL A 92 3.99 0.66 -10.20
N LEU A 93 4.06 0.99 -8.91
CA LEU A 93 3.47 0.19 -7.84
C LEU A 93 1.96 0.08 -7.99
N LEU A 94 1.28 1.19 -8.28
CA LEU A 94 -0.17 1.23 -8.46
C LEU A 94 -0.62 0.42 -9.67
N ALA A 95 0.10 0.49 -10.79
CA ALA A 95 -0.21 -0.33 -11.96
C ALA A 95 -0.15 -1.82 -11.62
N LYS A 96 0.88 -2.24 -10.86
CA LYS A 96 1.05 -3.63 -10.42
C LYS A 96 -0.01 -4.06 -9.40
N VAL A 97 -0.36 -3.21 -8.44
CA VAL A 97 -1.44 -3.48 -7.48
C VAL A 97 -2.78 -3.68 -8.21
N LYS A 98 -3.11 -2.82 -9.18
CA LYS A 98 -4.35 -2.92 -9.95
C LYS A 98 -4.43 -4.19 -10.79
N ASP A 99 -3.32 -4.57 -11.42
CA ASP A 99 -3.21 -5.81 -12.20
C ASP A 99 -3.33 -7.06 -11.30
N LEU A 100 -2.67 -7.06 -10.14
CA LEU A 100 -2.82 -8.14 -9.16
C LEU A 100 -4.25 -8.24 -8.65
N PHE A 101 -4.89 -7.12 -8.36
CA PHE A 101 -6.27 -7.08 -7.91
C PHE A 101 -7.23 -7.62 -8.97
N SER A 102 -7.09 -7.22 -10.25
CA SER A 102 -7.97 -7.70 -11.32
C SER A 102 -7.89 -9.22 -11.51
N LYS A 103 -6.70 -9.81 -11.30
CA LYS A 103 -6.47 -11.25 -11.34
C LYS A 103 -6.96 -12.01 -10.10
N LEU A 104 -7.12 -11.32 -8.97
CA LEU A 104 -7.46 -11.91 -7.67
C LEU A 104 -8.95 -11.77 -7.33
N TYR A 105 -9.56 -10.66 -7.75
CA TYR A 105 -10.94 -10.32 -7.43
C TYR A 105 -11.93 -11.17 -8.20
N LYS A 106 -12.83 -11.83 -7.46
CA LYS A 106 -13.99 -12.52 -8.02
C LYS A 106 -15.09 -11.51 -8.29
N LYS A 107 -15.42 -11.31 -9.57
CA LYS A 107 -16.42 -10.31 -9.99
C LYS A 107 -17.77 -10.56 -9.29
N GLY A 108 -18.28 -9.53 -8.62
CA GLY A 108 -19.60 -9.55 -7.95
C GLY A 108 -19.56 -9.99 -6.49
N GLU A 109 -18.43 -10.51 -6.01
CA GLU A 109 -18.26 -10.87 -4.60
C GLU A 109 -18.05 -9.63 -3.74
N LYS A 110 -18.67 -9.61 -2.56
CA LYS A 110 -18.52 -8.50 -1.61
C LYS A 110 -17.19 -8.62 -0.86
N VAL A 111 -16.43 -7.54 -0.84
CA VAL A 111 -15.14 -7.43 -0.17
C VAL A 111 -15.32 -6.76 1.19
N ARG A 112 -14.78 -7.40 2.22
CA ARG A 112 -14.75 -6.94 3.61
C ARG A 112 -13.46 -6.23 3.98
N LEU A 113 -12.33 -6.65 3.39
CA LEU A 113 -11.01 -6.08 3.66
C LEU A 113 -10.15 -6.08 2.41
N LEU A 114 -9.45 -4.97 2.19
CA LEU A 114 -8.37 -4.85 1.21
C LEU A 114 -7.04 -4.56 1.89
N GLY A 115 -5.97 -5.19 1.41
CA GLY A 115 -4.62 -4.95 1.89
C GLY A 115 -3.60 -4.90 0.77
N VAL A 116 -2.62 -4.01 0.92
CA VAL A 116 -1.43 -3.92 0.06
C VAL A 116 -0.21 -4.07 0.94
N LYS A 117 0.72 -4.93 0.50
CA LYS A 117 1.98 -5.21 1.19
C LYS A 117 3.14 -5.10 0.20
N PHE A 118 4.21 -4.47 0.66
CA PHE A 118 5.51 -4.39 0.01
C PHE A 118 6.53 -5.20 0.82
N SER A 119 7.29 -6.04 0.13
CA SER A 119 8.32 -6.90 0.74
C SER A 119 9.55 -6.99 -0.15
N HIS A 120 10.60 -7.62 0.35
CA HIS A 120 11.94 -7.53 -0.24
C HIS A 120 12.36 -6.07 -0.26
N LEU A 121 12.47 -5.50 0.95
CA LEU A 121 12.83 -4.10 1.10
C LEU A 121 14.36 -3.97 1.04
N VAL A 122 14.86 -3.05 0.24
CA VAL A 122 16.30 -2.75 0.14
C VAL A 122 16.55 -1.26 0.30
N PRO A 123 17.70 -0.84 0.87
CA PRO A 123 18.07 0.58 0.91
C PRO A 123 18.14 1.21 -0.50
N MET A 124 17.61 2.42 -0.62
CA MET A 124 17.57 3.18 -1.88
C MET A 124 18.97 3.54 -2.42
N THR A 125 19.95 3.66 -1.53
CA THR A 125 21.35 3.97 -1.86
C THR A 125 21.99 2.93 -2.80
N LEU A 126 21.50 1.69 -2.81
CA LEU A 126 22.00 0.63 -3.69
C LEU A 126 21.66 0.84 -5.18
N GLN A 127 20.57 1.55 -5.51
CA GLN A 127 20.11 1.72 -6.90
C GLN A 127 20.66 2.98 -7.57
N MET A 128 21.04 4.01 -6.80
CA MET A 128 21.58 5.27 -7.34
C MET A 128 22.89 5.09 -8.12
N ASN A 129 23.60 3.99 -7.90
CA ASN A 129 24.90 3.74 -8.53
C ASN A 129 24.82 3.16 -9.96
N LEU A 130 23.61 2.90 -10.50
CA LEU A 130 23.48 2.15 -11.76
C LEU A 130 22.61 2.80 -12.87
N PHE A 131 21.69 3.74 -12.59
CA PHE A 131 20.84 4.35 -13.64
C PHE A 131 20.34 5.79 -13.31
N ASP A 132 20.94 6.80 -13.95
CA ASP A 132 20.73 8.24 -13.67
C ASP A 132 19.31 8.80 -13.96
N LYS A 133 18.48 8.14 -14.79
CA LYS A 133 17.15 8.68 -15.17
C LYS A 133 16.03 8.42 -14.13
N GLU A 134 16.15 7.37 -13.32
CA GLU A 134 15.16 7.05 -12.28
C GLU A 134 15.36 7.91 -11.02
N ALA A 135 16.59 8.39 -10.81
CA ALA A 135 16.95 9.27 -9.70
C ALA A 135 16.24 10.64 -9.77
N GLU A 136 16.11 11.23 -10.97
CA GLU A 136 15.51 12.56 -11.17
C GLU A 136 14.01 12.56 -10.84
N ARG A 137 13.27 11.55 -11.29
CA ARG A 137 11.84 11.38 -10.95
C ARG A 137 11.62 11.14 -9.47
N LEU A 138 12.51 10.38 -8.83
CA LEU A 138 12.45 10.11 -7.42
C LEU A 138 12.69 11.37 -6.57
N GLN A 139 13.65 12.20 -6.96
CA GLN A 139 13.90 13.49 -6.30
C GLN A 139 12.66 14.41 -6.37
N LEU A 140 11.97 14.44 -7.52
CA LEU A 140 10.70 15.16 -7.66
C LEU A 140 9.63 14.66 -6.67
N PHE A 141 9.48 13.34 -6.52
CA PHE A 141 8.52 12.77 -5.56
C PHE A 141 8.93 13.00 -4.10
N LYS A 142 10.22 12.94 -3.76
CA LYS A 142 10.72 13.33 -2.43
C LYS A 142 10.41 14.80 -2.12
N ALA A 143 10.55 15.70 -3.11
CA ALA A 143 10.17 17.10 -2.94
C ALA A 143 8.66 17.28 -2.71
N ILE A 144 7.82 16.56 -3.46
CA ILE A 144 6.35 16.56 -3.26
C ILE A 144 6.00 16.05 -1.85
N ASP A 145 6.63 14.99 -1.38
CA ASP A 145 6.39 14.46 -0.04
C ASP A 145 6.87 15.41 1.05
N HIS A 146 8.01 16.09 0.86
CA HIS A 146 8.48 17.12 1.79
C HIS A 146 7.50 18.29 1.90
N ILE A 147 6.89 18.71 0.79
CA ILE A 147 5.82 19.73 0.79
C ILE A 147 4.59 19.23 1.56
N LYS A 148 4.20 17.96 1.41
CA LYS A 148 3.06 17.39 2.17
C LYS A 148 3.31 17.36 3.69
N VAL A 149 4.56 17.13 4.12
CA VAL A 149 4.94 17.17 5.54
C VAL A 149 4.87 18.60 6.09
N GLN A 150 5.29 19.60 5.32
CA GLN A 150 5.30 21.01 5.74
C GLN A 150 3.92 21.68 5.70
N PHE A 151 3.04 21.30 4.76
CA PHE A 151 1.77 21.99 4.51
C PHE A 151 0.52 21.15 4.81
N GLY A 152 0.67 19.93 5.33
CA GLY A 152 -0.43 19.05 5.70
C GLY A 152 -0.97 18.24 4.51
N THR A 153 -1.41 17.01 4.81
CA THR A 153 -1.85 15.99 3.83
C THR A 153 -3.13 16.34 3.07
N ASP A 154 -3.87 17.38 3.47
CA ASP A 154 -5.17 17.71 2.90
C ASP A 154 -5.13 18.59 1.65
N MET A 155 -4.02 19.28 1.39
CA MET A 155 -3.96 20.29 0.32
C MET A 155 -3.57 19.73 -1.07
N ILE A 156 -2.93 18.55 -1.13
CA ILE A 156 -2.43 17.96 -2.39
C ILE A 156 -3.08 16.60 -2.63
N LYS A 157 -4.26 16.61 -3.27
CA LYS A 157 -4.93 15.41 -3.79
C LYS A 157 -4.74 15.36 -5.30
N LYS A 158 -4.30 14.21 -5.84
CA LYS A 158 -4.22 13.96 -7.29
C LYS A 158 -5.60 14.23 -7.90
N ALA A 159 -5.67 14.93 -9.03
CA ALA A 159 -6.93 15.34 -9.67
C ALA A 159 -7.89 14.17 -9.96
N SER A 160 -7.39 12.94 -10.09
CA SER A 160 -8.19 11.71 -10.24
C SER A 160 -8.99 11.30 -9.00
N VAL A 161 -8.75 11.90 -7.82
CA VAL A 161 -9.39 11.58 -6.54
C VAL A 161 -10.42 12.65 -6.13
N THR A 162 -10.46 13.80 -6.81
CA THR A 162 -11.38 14.88 -6.48
C THR A 162 -12.78 14.56 -7.03
N ARG A 163 -13.74 14.30 -6.14
CA ARG A 163 -15.17 14.26 -6.52
C ARG A 163 -15.52 15.57 -7.26
N PRO A 164 -16.17 15.53 -8.43
CA PRO A 164 -16.68 16.75 -9.05
C PRO A 164 -17.73 17.37 -8.10
N ILE A 165 -17.48 18.60 -7.68
CA ILE A 165 -18.44 19.38 -6.90
C ILE A 165 -19.64 19.65 -7.82
N LYS A 166 -20.78 19.01 -7.55
CA LYS A 166 -22.05 19.37 -8.20
C LYS A 166 -22.41 20.79 -7.77
N ASN A 167 -22.33 21.73 -8.71
CA ASN A 167 -22.75 23.11 -8.52
C ASN A 167 -24.26 23.14 -8.25
N LYS A 168 -24.67 23.44 -7.02
CA LYS A 168 -26.07 23.76 -6.68
C LYS A 168 -26.23 25.27 -6.72
N ASN A 169 -26.39 25.84 -7.91
CA ASN A 169 -26.99 27.17 -8.07
C ASN A 169 -28.14 27.05 -9.05
N ASN A 170 -29.30 26.63 -8.53
CA ASN A 170 -30.59 26.94 -9.11
C ASN A 170 -31.61 26.91 -7.99
N LEU A 171 -31.89 28.07 -7.38
CA LEU A 171 -33.02 28.35 -6.48
C LEU A 171 -32.96 29.83 -6.08
N PHE A 172 -33.50 30.71 -6.93
CA PHE A 172 -34.24 31.95 -6.67
C PHE A 172 -34.54 32.48 -8.08
N GLY A 173 -35.75 32.48 -8.63
CA GLY A 173 -37.04 32.68 -7.99
C GLY A 173 -37.43 34.16 -8.03
N LYS A 174 -37.53 34.75 -9.23
CA LYS A 174 -38.56 35.70 -9.69
C LYS A 174 -38.34 36.06 -11.15
#